data_AF-A0A1H6D7A8-F1
#
_entry.id   AF-A0A1H6D7A8-F1
#
_cell.length_a   1.000
_cell.length_b   1.000
_cell.length_c   1.000
_cell.angle_alpha   90.00
_cell.angle_beta   90.00
_cell.angle_gamma   90.00
#
_symmetry.space_group_name_H-M   'P 1'
#
loop_
_entity.id
_entity.type
_entity.pdbx_description
1 polymer ?
#
loop_
_entity_poly.entity_id
_entity_poly.type
_entity_poly.pdbx_seq_one_letter_code
_entity_poly.pdbx_strand_id
1 'polypeptide(L)'
;MREPGWELHARSGRAVLVRDVDHEVDPGRLRLPESLVEALHEWAHVADTAHETTAPGDRELISKRGRQLAMRLAAETGGQIGYLDPLSGRLDRIGRPRPPAPRRYALPVPREEPTPWGPGLAVSAIIAAIATTTLVVVTLGLADVSGVLAAVVNLAVAAGFAPSIWLGRRIAVWRWVAYGTAAGIVLAWLVLLLTLLSPYTPHV
;
A
#
# COMPACT_ATOMS: atom_id res chain seq x y z
N MET A 1 5.81 27.62 5.50
CA MET A 1 4.67 26.78 5.89
C MET A 1 4.77 26.57 7.39
N ARG A 2 3.96 27.29 8.20
CA ARG A 2 3.90 27.08 9.65
C ARG A 2 3.10 25.81 9.86
N GLU A 3 3.68 24.79 10.51
CA GLU A 3 2.87 23.63 10.89
C GLU A 3 1.77 24.11 11.85
N PRO A 4 0.48 23.79 11.59
CA PRO A 4 -0.63 24.18 12.45
C PRO A 4 -0.59 23.34 13.73
N GLY A 5 0.30 23.74 14.64
CA GLY A 5 0.40 23.21 15.99
C GLY A 5 -0.61 23.90 16.89
N TRP A 6 -1.16 23.16 17.84
CA TRP A 6 -2.03 23.74 18.87
C TRP A 6 -1.24 24.73 19.72
N GLU A 7 -1.80 25.91 19.98
CA GLU A 7 -1.22 26.93 20.84
C GLU A 7 -2.13 27.20 22.05
N LEU A 8 -1.59 27.09 23.26
CA LEU A 8 -2.25 27.43 24.52
C LEU A 8 -2.10 28.92 24.81
N HIS A 9 -3.23 29.60 24.87
CA HIS A 9 -3.35 31.02 25.17
C HIS A 9 -4.22 31.21 26.43
N ALA A 10 -3.91 32.23 27.25
CA ALA A 10 -4.83 32.73 28.26
C ALA A 10 -5.49 34.01 27.72
N ARG A 11 -6.81 33.97 27.48
CA ARG A 11 -7.56 35.12 26.93
C ARG A 11 -8.84 35.33 27.74
N SER A 12 -9.02 36.55 28.25
CA SER A 12 -10.22 36.94 28.99
C SER A 12 -10.53 35.98 30.16
N GLY A 13 -9.50 35.64 30.94
CA GLY A 13 -9.61 34.73 32.08
C GLY A 13 -9.89 33.25 31.75
N ARG A 14 -9.80 32.83 30.48
CA ARG A 14 -10.02 31.44 30.06
C ARG A 14 -8.85 30.89 29.26
N ALA A 15 -8.60 29.60 29.42
CA ALA A 15 -7.62 28.89 28.61
C ALA A 15 -8.24 28.55 27.26
N VAL A 16 -7.57 28.93 26.17
CA VAL A 16 -8.02 28.71 24.80
C VAL A 16 -6.90 28.01 24.02
N LEU A 17 -7.28 27.05 23.18
CA LEU A 17 -6.37 26.37 22.27
C LEU A 17 -6.61 26.83 20.84
N VAL A 18 -5.60 27.45 20.25
CA VAL A 18 -5.62 27.95 18.88
C VAL A 18 -4.96 26.93 17.97
N ARG A 19 -5.66 26.43 16.95
CA ARG A 19 -5.09 25.42 16.02
C ARG A 19 -4.56 26.03 14.72
N ASP A 20 -5.19 27.11 14.30
CA ASP A 20 -4.87 27.93 13.14
C ASP A 20 -5.30 29.36 13.48
N VAL A 21 -4.90 30.36 12.70
CA VAL A 21 -5.06 31.80 13.04
C VAL A 21 -6.51 32.17 13.40
N ASP A 22 -7.50 31.45 12.86
CA ASP A 22 -8.93 31.72 13.02
C ASP A 22 -9.72 30.63 13.80
N HIS A 23 -9.07 29.61 14.38
CA HIS A 23 -9.79 28.52 15.06
C HIS A 23 -9.41 28.37 16.53
N GLU A 24 -10.15 29.10 17.37
CA GLU A 24 -10.14 28.98 18.84
C GLU A 24 -11.02 27.82 19.30
N VAL A 25 -10.44 26.91 20.08
CA VAL A 25 -11.11 25.74 20.62
C VAL A 25 -10.99 25.75 22.15
N ASP A 26 -12.12 25.55 22.81
CA ASP A 26 -12.16 25.33 24.26
C ASP A 26 -11.51 23.98 24.60
N PRO A 27 -10.53 23.92 25.52
CA PRO A 27 -9.90 22.66 25.94
C PRO A 27 -10.90 21.61 26.46
N GLY A 28 -12.05 22.01 27.01
CA GLY A 28 -13.10 21.08 27.43
C GLY A 28 -13.81 20.35 26.29
N ARG A 29 -13.69 20.83 25.05
CA ARG A 29 -14.19 20.13 23.86
C ARG A 29 -13.23 19.03 23.38
N LEU A 30 -11.98 19.05 23.83
CA LEU A 30 -11.01 18.00 23.57
C LEU A 30 -11.22 16.85 24.56
N ARG A 31 -10.86 15.63 24.17
CA ARG A 31 -10.88 14.47 25.07
C ARG A 31 -9.69 14.51 26.04
N LEU A 32 -9.64 15.55 26.87
CA LEU A 32 -8.62 15.75 27.90
C LEU A 32 -9.15 15.36 29.28
N PRO A 33 -8.27 15.02 30.24
CA PRO A 33 -8.68 14.80 31.63
C PRO A 33 -9.34 16.06 32.22
N GLU A 34 -10.47 15.91 32.91
CA GLU A 34 -11.20 17.05 33.51
C GLU A 34 -10.31 17.89 34.45
N SER A 35 -9.49 17.24 35.27
CA SER A 35 -8.53 17.91 36.16
C SER A 35 -7.49 18.77 35.43
N LEU A 36 -7.14 18.44 34.19
CA LEU A 36 -6.24 19.25 33.37
C LEU A 36 -6.96 20.46 32.81
N VAL A 37 -8.22 20.28 32.36
CA VAL A 37 -9.05 21.37 31.83
C VAL A 37 -9.34 22.40 32.92
N GLU A 38 -9.66 21.96 34.14
CA GLU A 38 -9.89 22.82 35.30
C GLU A 38 -8.63 23.62 35.64
N ALA A 39 -7.48 22.94 35.78
CA ALA A 39 -6.21 23.60 36.09
C ALA A 39 -5.77 24.61 35.00
N LEU A 40 -6.11 24.36 33.74
CA LEU A 40 -5.86 25.31 32.65
C LEU A 40 -6.73 26.56 32.79
N HIS A 41 -8.02 26.40 33.08
CA HIS A 41 -8.93 27.53 33.28
C HIS A 41 -8.56 28.35 34.52
N GLU A 42 -8.23 27.68 35.63
CA GLU A 42 -7.79 28.34 36.86
C GLU A 42 -6.51 29.14 36.63
N TRP A 43 -5.51 28.55 35.96
CA TRP A 43 -4.28 29.26 35.60
C TRP A 43 -4.56 30.48 34.72
N ALA A 44 -5.44 30.35 33.71
CA ALA A 44 -5.78 31.46 32.82
C ALA A 44 -6.50 32.58 33.57
N HIS A 45 -7.37 32.24 34.52
CA HIS A 45 -8.03 33.21 35.39
C HIS A 45 -7.01 33.97 36.25
N VAL A 46 -6.08 33.25 36.91
CA VAL A 46 -5.01 33.87 37.72
C VAL A 46 -4.12 34.77 36.86
N ALA A 47 -3.76 34.33 35.65
CA ALA A 47 -2.95 35.11 34.74
C ALA A 47 -3.64 36.41 34.27
N ASP A 48 -4.96 36.38 34.06
CA ASP A 48 -5.76 37.55 33.68
C ASP A 48 -5.87 38.58 34.82
N THR A 49 -5.92 38.10 36.07
CA THR A 49 -5.90 38.97 37.25
C THR A 49 -4.51 39.53 37.60
N ALA A 50 -3.45 39.02 36.99
CA ALA A 50 -2.09 39.48 37.25
C ALA A 50 -1.79 40.77 36.47
N HIS A 51 -1.54 41.86 37.20
CA HIS A 51 -1.30 43.19 36.64
C HIS A 51 0.20 43.52 36.62
N GLU A 52 0.59 44.63 36.00
CA GLU A 52 1.99 45.10 35.98
C GLU A 52 2.55 45.34 37.39
N THR A 53 1.70 45.64 38.37
CA THR A 53 2.03 45.83 39.78
C THR A 53 2.21 44.54 40.58
N THR A 54 1.91 43.37 40.01
CA THR A 54 2.13 42.07 40.65
C THR A 54 3.62 41.83 40.87
N ALA A 55 3.99 41.29 42.04
CA ALA A 55 5.39 41.06 42.40
C ALA A 55 6.11 40.23 41.33
N PRO A 56 7.37 40.54 40.99
CA PRO A 56 8.11 39.83 39.93
C PRO A 56 8.20 38.32 40.16
N GLY A 57 8.31 37.88 41.42
CA GLY A 57 8.36 36.46 41.78
C GLY A 57 7.04 35.72 41.48
N ASP A 58 5.90 36.35 41.73
CA ASP A 58 4.57 35.78 41.47
C ASP A 58 4.30 35.69 39.96
N ARG A 59 4.73 36.72 39.21
CA ARG A 59 4.69 36.70 37.74
C ARG A 59 5.49 35.53 37.16
N GLU A 60 6.69 35.30 37.68
CA GLU A 60 7.52 34.17 37.24
C GLU A 60 6.89 32.81 37.61
N LEU A 61 6.24 32.72 38.77
CA LEU A 61 5.52 31.51 39.20
C LEU A 61 4.35 31.19 38.26
N ILE A 62 3.57 32.20 37.85
CA ILE A 62 2.46 32.04 36.89
C ILE A 62 2.98 31.53 35.54
N SER A 63 4.07 32.10 35.01
CA SER A 63 4.67 31.64 33.74
C SER A 63 5.28 30.25 33.87
N LYS A 64 5.88 29.89 35.01
CA LYS A 64 6.38 28.53 35.28
C LYS A 64 5.23 27.52 35.33
N ARG A 65 4.12 27.88 35.98
CA ARG A 65 2.93 27.02 36.07
C ARG A 65 2.28 26.81 34.71
N GLY A 66 2.15 27.86 33.91
CA GLY A 66 1.66 27.78 32.53
C GLY A 66 2.49 26.82 31.67
N ARG A 67 3.83 26.90 31.77
CA ARG A 67 4.74 25.95 31.09
C ARG A 67 4.56 24.50 31.56
N GLN A 68 4.35 24.26 32.85
CA GLN A 68 4.06 22.92 33.38
C GLN A 68 2.76 22.35 32.83
N LEU A 69 1.70 23.17 32.76
CA LEU A 69 0.42 22.77 32.19
C LEU A 69 0.53 22.50 30.69
N ALA A 70 1.24 23.35 29.94
CA ALA A 70 1.48 23.14 28.52
C ALA A 70 2.26 21.84 28.25
N MET A 71 3.22 21.49 29.12
CA MET A 71 3.95 20.21 29.04
C MET A 71 3.02 19.01 29.23
N ARG A 72 2.11 19.09 30.21
CA ARG A 72 1.12 18.02 30.45
C ARG A 72 0.13 17.92 29.30
N LEU A 73 -0.33 19.04 28.78
CA LEU A 73 -1.20 19.10 27.61
C LEU A 73 -0.52 18.50 26.36
N ALA A 74 0.77 18.75 26.16
CA ALA A 74 1.56 18.16 25.07
C ALA A 74 1.67 16.64 25.20
N ALA A 75 1.82 16.13 26.43
CA ALA A 75 1.83 14.70 26.71
C ALA A 75 0.48 14.03 26.38
N GLU A 76 -0.64 14.64 26.77
CA GLU A 76 -1.98 14.10 26.50
C GLU A 76 -2.37 14.21 25.01
N THR A 77 -1.96 15.28 24.33
CA THR A 77 -2.30 15.51 22.92
C THR A 77 -1.35 14.76 21.96
N GLY A 78 -0.23 14.22 22.47
CA GLY A 78 0.71 13.39 21.69
C GLY A 78 1.55 14.16 20.66
N GLY A 79 1.75 15.47 20.87
CA GLY A 79 2.44 16.37 19.96
C GLY A 79 3.05 17.59 20.64
N GLN A 80 3.65 18.48 19.86
CA GLN A 80 4.19 19.75 20.34
C GLN A 80 3.08 20.80 20.41
N ILE A 81 3.09 21.63 21.46
CA ILE A 81 2.10 22.67 21.70
C ILE A 81 2.83 24.02 21.86
N GLY A 82 2.38 25.06 21.17
CA GLY A 82 2.81 26.43 21.42
C GLY A 82 2.24 26.93 22.75
N TYR A 83 3.01 27.61 23.56
CA TYR A 83 2.57 28.25 24.80
C TYR A 83 2.83 29.74 24.67
N LEU A 84 1.78 30.54 24.65
CA LEU A 84 1.89 32.00 24.65
C LEU A 84 1.84 32.47 26.10
N ASP A 85 2.97 32.98 26.61
CA ASP A 85 3.07 33.48 27.97
C ASP A 85 2.30 34.81 28.11
N PRO A 86 1.21 34.89 28.88
CA PRO A 86 0.36 36.07 28.95
C PRO A 86 1.07 37.30 29.53
N LEU A 87 2.10 37.09 30.35
CA LEU A 87 2.81 38.16 31.05
C LEU A 87 3.99 38.74 30.26
N SER A 88 4.53 37.98 29.29
CA SER A 88 5.70 38.37 28.49
C SER A 88 5.42 38.44 26.98
N GLY A 89 4.28 37.90 26.52
CA GLY A 89 3.92 37.82 25.10
C GLY A 89 4.78 36.83 24.31
N ARG A 90 5.62 36.04 24.97
CA ARG A 90 6.56 35.12 24.32
C ARG A 90 5.88 33.80 23.97
N LEU A 91 6.04 33.35 22.74
CA LEU A 91 5.58 32.05 22.27
C LEU A 91 6.69 30.99 22.39
N ASP A 92 6.55 30.07 23.34
CA ASP A 92 7.46 28.94 23.54
C ASP A 92 6.82 27.65 23.03
N ARG A 93 7.53 26.85 22.23
CA ARG A 93 7.03 25.51 21.84
C ARG A 93 7.41 24.48 22.88
N ILE A 94 6.41 23.89 23.52
CA ILE A 94 6.55 22.93 24.61
C ILE A 94 6.20 21.52 24.12
N GLY A 95 7.00 20.53 24.53
CA GLY A 95 6.84 19.13 24.15
C GLY A 95 7.82 18.65 23.07
N ARG A 96 7.73 17.37 22.73
CA ARG A 96 8.59 16.78 21.70
C ARG A 96 7.99 17.05 20.31
N PRO A 97 8.77 17.54 19.34
CA PRO A 97 8.35 17.55 17.95
C PRO A 97 7.90 16.13 17.59
N ARG A 98 6.71 16.00 17.00
CA ARG A 98 6.30 14.70 16.48
C ARG A 98 7.36 14.33 15.44
N PRO A 99 8.10 13.22 15.59
CA PRO A 99 9.06 12.83 14.58
C PRO A 99 8.31 12.77 13.26
N PRO A 100 8.87 13.32 12.16
CA PRO A 100 8.24 13.20 10.86
C PRO A 100 7.90 11.72 10.70
N ALA A 101 6.64 11.43 10.32
CA ALA A 101 6.21 10.06 10.07
C ALA A 101 7.37 9.38 9.33
N PRO A 102 7.90 8.25 9.81
CA PRO A 102 9.06 7.62 9.19
C PRO A 102 8.72 7.62 7.71
N ARG A 103 9.53 8.31 6.89
CA ARG A 103 9.37 8.25 5.45
C ARG A 103 9.24 6.77 5.24
N ARG A 104 8.04 6.30 4.85
CA ARG A 104 7.92 4.95 4.33
C ARG A 104 9.03 4.98 3.30
N TYR A 105 10.11 4.24 3.54
CA TYR A 105 11.06 3.98 2.48
C TYR A 105 10.12 3.65 1.35
N ALA A 106 10.10 4.49 0.32
CA ALA A 106 9.37 4.16 -0.88
C ALA A 106 10.06 2.84 -1.23
N LEU A 107 9.43 1.73 -0.83
CA LEU A 107 9.95 0.40 -1.06
C LEU A 107 10.25 0.48 -2.54
N PRO A 108 11.52 0.35 -2.97
CA PRO A 108 11.87 0.53 -4.35
C PRO A 108 10.83 -0.23 -5.14
N VAL A 109 9.99 0.49 -5.91
CA VAL A 109 8.94 -0.15 -6.68
C VAL A 109 9.70 -1.20 -7.48
N PRO A 110 9.47 -2.51 -7.27
CA PRO A 110 10.31 -3.52 -7.87
C PRO A 110 10.37 -3.20 -9.35
N ARG A 111 11.55 -2.85 -9.86
CA ARG A 111 11.69 -2.61 -11.29
C ARG A 111 11.35 -3.94 -11.93
N GLU A 112 10.33 -3.96 -12.79
CA GLU A 112 9.99 -5.15 -13.54
C GLU A 112 11.26 -5.60 -14.26
N GLU A 113 11.83 -6.73 -13.84
CA GLU A 113 12.99 -7.29 -14.50
C GLU A 113 12.61 -7.55 -15.97
N PRO A 114 13.47 -7.17 -16.93
CA PRO A 114 13.21 -7.44 -18.34
C PRO A 114 12.86 -8.92 -18.51
N THR A 115 11.69 -9.22 -19.06
CA THR A 115 11.27 -10.60 -19.26
C THR A 115 12.34 -11.34 -20.07
N PRO A 116 12.91 -12.46 -19.59
CA PRO A 116 14.00 -13.15 -20.28
C PRO A 116 13.45 -13.91 -21.49
N TRP A 117 13.35 -13.20 -22.63
CA TRP A 117 12.78 -13.70 -23.89
C TRP A 117 13.52 -14.93 -24.43
N GLY A 118 14.86 -14.94 -24.35
CA GLY A 118 15.68 -16.02 -24.89
C GLY A 118 15.33 -17.40 -24.32
N PRO A 119 15.46 -17.60 -22.99
CA PRO A 119 15.06 -18.84 -22.34
C PRO A 119 13.57 -19.17 -22.54
N GLY A 120 12.70 -18.16 -22.50
CA GLY A 120 11.25 -18.35 -22.69
C GLY A 120 10.88 -18.92 -24.06
N LEU A 121 11.50 -18.41 -25.14
CA LEU A 121 11.29 -18.92 -26.49
C LEU A 121 11.83 -20.35 -26.65
N ALA A 122 13.01 -20.65 -26.08
CA ALA A 122 13.58 -22.00 -26.13
C ALA A 122 12.68 -23.03 -25.43
N VAL A 123 12.18 -22.70 -24.23
CA VAL A 123 11.21 -23.54 -23.51
C VAL A 123 9.95 -23.74 -24.34
N SER A 124 9.42 -22.68 -24.94
CA SER A 124 8.22 -22.77 -25.76
C SER A 124 8.41 -23.71 -26.96
N ALA A 125 9.56 -23.63 -27.64
CA ALA A 125 9.87 -24.49 -28.78
C ALA A 125 9.99 -25.97 -28.38
N ILE A 126 10.67 -26.26 -27.26
CA ILE A 126 10.82 -27.62 -26.74
C ILE A 126 9.45 -28.20 -26.35
N ILE A 127 8.65 -27.45 -25.59
CA ILE A 127 7.31 -27.87 -25.18
C ILE A 127 6.42 -28.09 -26.41
N ALA A 128 6.48 -27.22 -27.42
CA ALA A 128 5.74 -27.40 -28.66
C ALA A 128 6.15 -28.69 -29.39
N ALA A 129 7.45 -28.99 -29.50
CA ALA A 129 7.95 -30.20 -30.15
C ALA A 129 7.48 -31.47 -29.42
N ILE A 130 7.57 -31.49 -28.08
CA ILE A 130 7.12 -32.61 -27.25
C ILE A 130 5.61 -32.81 -27.42
N ALA A 131 4.83 -31.75 -27.21
CA ALA A 131 3.37 -31.82 -27.31
C ALA A 131 2.91 -32.27 -28.71
N THR A 132 3.51 -31.70 -29.76
CA THR A 132 3.24 -32.10 -31.15
C THR A 132 3.50 -33.58 -31.36
N THR A 133 4.69 -34.05 -31.00
CA THR A 133 5.11 -35.44 -31.18
C THR A 133 4.20 -36.39 -30.41
N THR A 134 3.92 -36.10 -29.14
CA THR A 134 3.03 -36.92 -28.32
C THR A 134 1.62 -36.99 -28.92
N LEU A 135 1.02 -35.86 -29.29
CA LEU A 135 -0.32 -35.84 -29.87
C LEU A 135 -0.37 -36.61 -31.20
N VAL A 136 0.61 -36.43 -32.08
CA VAL A 136 0.67 -37.15 -33.36
C VAL A 136 0.81 -38.65 -33.14
N VAL A 137 1.76 -39.11 -32.32
CA VAL A 137 1.99 -40.54 -32.06
C VAL A 137 0.75 -41.19 -31.43
N VAL A 138 0.17 -40.57 -30.41
CA VAL A 138 -1.04 -41.08 -29.74
C VAL A 138 -2.21 -41.12 -30.72
N THR A 139 -2.38 -40.09 -31.55
CA THR A 139 -3.51 -40.02 -32.49
C THR A 139 -3.36 -41.05 -33.61
N LEU A 140 -2.17 -41.25 -34.16
CA LEU A 140 -1.93 -42.28 -35.18
C LEU A 140 -2.20 -43.68 -34.61
N GLY A 141 -1.69 -43.99 -33.41
CA GLY A 141 -1.95 -45.28 -32.76
C GLY A 141 -3.43 -45.50 -32.44
N LEU A 142 -4.19 -44.45 -32.10
CA LEU A 142 -5.64 -44.55 -31.93
C LEU A 142 -6.38 -44.66 -33.27
N ALA A 143 -5.90 -43.98 -34.31
CA ALA A 143 -6.51 -43.98 -35.63
C ALA A 143 -6.46 -45.37 -36.28
N ASP A 144 -5.41 -46.15 -36.00
CA ASP A 144 -5.29 -47.56 -36.40
C ASP A 144 -6.41 -48.43 -35.81
N VAL A 145 -6.98 -48.04 -34.66
CA VAL A 145 -8.11 -48.74 -34.01
C VAL A 145 -9.46 -48.16 -34.45
N SER A 146 -9.62 -46.84 -34.33
CA SER A 146 -10.84 -46.11 -34.73
C SER A 146 -10.54 -44.62 -34.91
N GLY A 147 -10.67 -44.13 -36.15
CA GLY A 147 -10.51 -42.71 -36.46
C GLY A 147 -11.50 -41.79 -35.73
N VAL A 148 -12.74 -42.26 -35.47
CA VAL A 148 -13.74 -41.49 -34.70
C VAL A 148 -13.30 -41.36 -33.23
N LEU A 149 -12.80 -42.44 -32.63
CA LEU A 149 -12.29 -42.41 -31.25
C LEU A 149 -11.09 -41.47 -31.15
N ALA A 150 -10.17 -41.55 -32.11
CA ALA A 150 -9.01 -40.66 -32.19
C ALA A 150 -9.44 -39.18 -32.21
N ALA A 151 -10.43 -38.83 -33.03
CA ALA A 151 -10.96 -37.48 -33.12
C ALA A 151 -11.60 -36.99 -31.80
N VAL A 152 -12.43 -37.82 -31.16
CA VAL A 152 -13.09 -37.48 -29.89
C VAL A 152 -12.07 -37.26 -28.78
N VAL A 153 -11.07 -38.14 -28.66
CA VAL A 153 -10.01 -38.03 -27.65
C VAL A 153 -9.18 -36.76 -27.88
N ASN A 154 -8.83 -36.46 -29.13
CA ASN A 154 -8.02 -35.27 -29.44
C ASN A 154 -8.77 -33.96 -29.13
N LEU A 155 -10.08 -33.91 -29.40
CA LEU A 155 -10.95 -32.80 -28.99
C LEU A 155 -11.04 -32.66 -27.46
N ALA A 156 -11.21 -33.79 -26.74
CA ALA A 156 -11.26 -33.79 -25.28
C ALA A 156 -9.93 -33.30 -24.67
N VAL A 157 -8.81 -33.73 -25.24
CA VAL A 157 -7.46 -33.29 -24.85
C VAL A 157 -7.31 -31.78 -25.05
N ALA A 158 -7.66 -31.25 -26.23
CA ALA A 158 -7.60 -29.82 -26.50
C ALA A 158 -8.50 -29.00 -25.56
N ALA A 159 -9.73 -29.49 -25.30
CA ALA A 159 -10.64 -28.87 -24.37
C ALA A 159 -10.11 -28.88 -22.93
N GLY A 160 -9.46 -29.96 -22.49
CA GLY A 160 -8.83 -30.08 -21.17
C GLY A 160 -7.63 -29.16 -20.98
N PHE A 161 -6.85 -28.91 -22.05
CA PHE A 161 -5.72 -28.00 -22.01
C PHE A 161 -6.11 -26.52 -22.08
N ALA A 162 -7.27 -26.18 -22.65
CA ALA A 162 -7.73 -24.80 -22.79
C ALA A 162 -7.76 -23.99 -21.47
N PRO A 163 -8.38 -24.45 -20.36
CA PRO A 163 -8.36 -23.70 -19.10
C PRO A 163 -6.96 -23.56 -18.50
N SER A 164 -6.12 -24.60 -18.62
CA SER A 164 -4.74 -24.61 -18.12
C SER A 164 -3.86 -23.60 -18.86
N ILE A 165 -3.99 -23.52 -20.20
CA ILE A 165 -3.30 -22.53 -21.04
C ILE A 165 -3.78 -21.11 -20.71
N TRP A 166 -5.10 -20.93 -20.54
CA TRP A 166 -5.69 -19.62 -20.27
C TRP A 166 -5.29 -19.07 -18.90
N LEU A 167 -5.12 -19.92 -17.90
CA LEU A 167 -4.66 -19.54 -16.57
C LEU A 167 -3.14 -19.30 -16.54
N GLY A 168 -2.38 -20.17 -17.20
CA GLY A 168 -0.92 -20.09 -17.29
C GLY A 168 -0.39 -18.83 -17.98
N ARG A 169 -1.16 -18.25 -18.92
CA ARG A 169 -0.76 -17.03 -19.66
C ARG A 169 -0.55 -15.79 -18.77
N ARG A 170 -1.14 -15.76 -17.56
CA ARG A 170 -1.05 -14.61 -16.65
C ARG A 170 0.15 -14.67 -15.71
N ILE A 171 0.84 -15.81 -15.63
CA ILE A 171 1.99 -16.02 -14.75
C ILE A 171 3.27 -15.90 -15.58
N ALA A 172 4.20 -15.02 -15.16
CA ALA A 172 5.32 -14.57 -15.98
C ALA A 172 6.18 -15.70 -16.58
N VAL A 173 6.40 -16.78 -15.82
CA VAL A 173 7.19 -17.96 -16.25
C VAL A 173 6.34 -18.96 -17.03
N TRP A 174 5.14 -19.26 -16.54
CA TRP A 174 4.24 -20.26 -17.15
C TRP A 174 3.65 -19.83 -18.49
N ARG A 175 3.71 -18.54 -18.84
CA ARG A 175 3.27 -18.04 -20.16
C ARG A 175 3.94 -18.79 -21.30
N TRP A 176 5.23 -19.09 -21.17
CA TRP A 176 6.03 -19.72 -22.23
C TRP A 176 5.65 -21.19 -22.42
N VAL A 177 5.43 -21.91 -21.31
CA VAL A 177 4.91 -23.28 -21.34
C VAL A 177 3.51 -23.31 -21.96
N ALA A 178 2.66 -22.34 -21.61
CA ALA A 178 1.31 -22.21 -22.17
C ALA A 178 1.35 -21.94 -23.69
N TYR A 179 2.21 -21.03 -24.15
CA TYR A 179 2.40 -20.76 -25.58
C TYR A 179 2.97 -21.95 -26.33
N GLY A 180 3.97 -22.64 -25.76
CA GLY A 180 4.52 -23.86 -26.35
C GLY A 180 3.48 -24.97 -26.48
N THR A 181 2.66 -25.18 -25.45
CA THR A 181 1.59 -26.20 -25.47
C THR A 181 0.53 -25.85 -26.52
N ALA A 182 0.08 -24.59 -26.55
CA ALA A 182 -0.88 -24.13 -27.54
C ALA A 182 -0.35 -24.28 -28.98
N ALA A 183 0.89 -23.85 -29.22
CA ALA A 183 1.55 -24.02 -30.52
C ALA A 183 1.71 -25.49 -30.91
N GLY A 184 2.07 -26.36 -29.96
CA GLY A 184 2.22 -27.79 -30.20
C GLY A 184 0.91 -28.49 -30.55
N ILE A 185 -0.21 -28.10 -29.93
CA ILE A 185 -1.55 -28.62 -30.28
C ILE A 185 -1.92 -28.21 -31.72
N VAL A 186 -1.72 -26.93 -32.07
CA VAL A 186 -2.00 -26.43 -33.43
C VAL A 186 -1.12 -27.13 -34.47
N LEU A 187 0.18 -27.28 -34.19
CA LEU A 187 1.09 -28.01 -35.07
C LEU A 187 0.71 -29.48 -35.21
N ALA A 188 0.29 -30.16 -34.14
CA ALA A 188 -0.18 -31.53 -34.21
C ALA A 188 -1.38 -31.67 -35.15
N TRP A 189 -2.36 -30.78 -35.05
CA TRP A 189 -3.52 -30.79 -35.93
C TRP A 189 -3.15 -30.52 -37.38
N LEU A 190 -2.23 -29.58 -37.64
CA LEU A 190 -1.72 -29.34 -38.99
C LEU A 190 -1.04 -30.58 -39.57
N VAL A 191 -0.16 -31.23 -38.79
CA VAL A 191 0.51 -32.47 -39.21
C VAL A 191 -0.52 -33.56 -39.50
N LEU A 192 -1.46 -33.80 -38.59
CA LEU A 192 -2.50 -34.82 -38.76
C LEU A 192 -3.40 -34.54 -39.98
N LEU A 193 -3.75 -33.28 -40.22
CA LEU A 193 -4.53 -32.87 -41.38
C LEU A 193 -3.75 -33.08 -42.68
N LEU A 194 -2.46 -32.74 -42.70
CA LEU A 194 -1.58 -32.99 -43.84
C LEU A 194 -1.40 -34.49 -44.09
N THR A 195 -1.26 -35.31 -43.04
CA THR A 195 -1.20 -36.77 -43.16
C THR A 195 -2.50 -37.34 -43.71
N LEU A 196 -3.64 -36.80 -43.29
CA LEU A 196 -4.95 -37.21 -43.80
C LEU A 196 -5.17 -36.81 -45.26
N LEU A 197 -4.67 -35.64 -45.67
CA LEU A 197 -4.83 -35.09 -47.02
C LEU A 197 -3.77 -35.60 -48.00
N SER A 198 -2.60 -36.01 -47.50
CA SER A 198 -1.56 -36.63 -48.31
C SER A 198 -2.09 -37.97 -48.82
N PRO A 199 -2.28 -38.15 -50.15
CA PRO A 199 -2.64 -39.45 -50.68
C PRO A 199 -1.57 -40.46 -50.26
N TYR A 200 -1.99 -41.52 -49.59
CA TYR A 200 -1.13 -42.61 -49.15
C TYR A 200 -0.40 -43.19 -50.38
N THR A 201 0.86 -42.82 -50.60
CA THR A 201 1.75 -43.55 -51.52
C THR A 201 2.39 -44.67 -50.71
N PRO A 202 1.91 -45.92 -50.81
CA PRO A 202 2.60 -47.05 -50.19
C PRO A 202 3.98 -47.18 -50.84
N HIS A 203 5.03 -47.03 -50.05
CA HIS A 203 6.34 -47.50 -50.45
C HIS A 203 6.32 -49.03 -50.32
N VAL A 204 6.32 -49.68 -51.49
CA VAL A 204 6.50 -51.13 -51.70
C VAL A 204 7.88 -51.57 -51.20
#